data_AF-A0AAW1Y2C5-F1
#
_entry.id   AF-A0AAW1Y2C5-F1
#
_cell.length_a   1.000
_cell.length_b   1.000
_cell.length_c   1.000
_cell.angle_alpha   90.00
_cell.angle_beta   90.00
_cell.angle_gamma   90.00
#
_symmetry.space_group_name_H-M   'P 1'
#
loop_
_entity.id
_entity.type
_entity.pdbx_description
1 polymer ?
#
loop_
_entity_poly.entity_id
_entity_poly.type
_entity_poly.pdbx_seq_one_letter_code
_entity_poly.pdbx_strand_id
1 'polypeptide(L)'
;MDESIDHRLEYSNSFEDMKRKRRHRADHTQDFIVQDVRQTLFKMISSFDGAMEDEMLIEEEIKALQRPFQVPMESKKNTQHKVEAKLLNLFRTGRLGHYTLDSIPRKL
;
A
#
# COMPACT_ATOMS: atom_id res chain seq x y z
N MET A 1 52.15 -5.15 -1.68
CA MET A 1 51.14 -4.59 -2.60
C MET A 1 50.16 -5.73 -2.80
N ASP A 2 49.23 -6.00 -1.88
CA ASP A 2 47.98 -5.31 -1.50
C ASP A 2 47.00 -5.09 -2.66
N GLU A 3 46.34 -6.18 -3.07
CA GLU A 3 45.18 -6.21 -3.99
C GLU A 3 43.98 -6.89 -3.29
N SER A 4 43.68 -6.53 -2.04
CA SER A 4 42.56 -7.16 -1.30
C SER A 4 41.38 -6.23 -1.01
N ILE A 5 41.44 -4.96 -1.39
CA ILE A 5 40.47 -3.94 -0.96
C ILE A 5 39.32 -3.75 -1.96
N ASP A 6 39.54 -4.02 -3.25
CA ASP A 6 38.63 -3.61 -4.32
C ASP A 6 37.31 -4.43 -4.38
N HIS A 7 37.42 -5.76 -4.26
CA HIS A 7 36.25 -6.65 -4.28
C HIS A 7 35.25 -6.40 -3.13
N ARG A 8 35.73 -5.89 -1.98
CA ARG A 8 34.90 -5.64 -0.79
C ARG A 8 34.06 -4.37 -0.92
N LEU A 9 34.54 -3.38 -1.68
CA LEU A 9 33.85 -2.12 -1.93
C LEU A 9 32.73 -2.29 -2.96
N GLU A 10 32.98 -3.00 -4.07
CA GLU A 10 31.93 -3.28 -5.06
C GLU A 10 30.80 -4.14 -4.49
N TYR A 11 31.12 -5.15 -3.68
CA TYR A 11 30.11 -5.99 -3.03
C TYR A 11 29.25 -5.19 -2.03
N SER A 12 29.86 -4.27 -1.27
CA SER A 12 29.13 -3.38 -0.36
C SER A 12 28.19 -2.43 -1.11
N ASN A 13 28.65 -1.87 -2.24
CA ASN A 13 27.83 -0.98 -3.06
C ASN A 13 26.64 -1.71 -3.69
N SER A 14 26.87 -2.91 -4.25
CA SER A 14 25.81 -3.76 -4.81
C SER A 14 24.79 -4.19 -3.74
N PHE A 15 25.25 -4.52 -2.54
CA PHE A 15 24.36 -4.92 -1.44
C PHE A 15 23.51 -3.74 -0.92
N GLU A 16 24.11 -2.56 -0.80
CA GLU A 16 23.38 -1.34 -0.42
C GLU A 16 22.41 -0.89 -1.52
N ASP A 17 22.75 -1.05 -2.80
CA ASP A 17 21.82 -0.80 -3.91
C ASP A 17 20.68 -1.81 -3.95
N MET A 18 20.96 -3.09 -3.70
CA MET A 18 19.95 -4.14 -3.56
C MET A 18 19.00 -3.85 -2.38
N LYS A 19 19.54 -3.37 -1.26
CA LYS A 19 18.74 -2.92 -0.10
C LYS A 19 17.93 -1.68 -0.45
N ARG A 20 18.49 -0.67 -1.12
CA ARG A 20 17.78 0.54 -1.54
C ARG A 20 16.67 0.23 -2.54
N LYS A 21 16.91 -0.65 -3.52
CA LYS A 21 15.89 -1.19 -4.44
C LYS A 21 14.81 -1.97 -3.71
N ARG A 22 15.16 -2.80 -2.73
CA ARG A 22 14.16 -3.51 -1.88
C ARG A 22 13.36 -2.56 -1.00
N ARG A 23 13.99 -1.53 -0.43
CA ARG A 23 13.32 -0.47 0.34
C ARG A 23 12.36 0.33 -0.53
N HIS A 24 12.75 0.64 -1.78
CA HIS A 24 11.86 1.27 -2.75
C HIS A 24 10.68 0.35 -3.07
N ARG A 25 10.91 -0.95 -3.36
CA ARG A 25 9.81 -1.91 -3.59
C ARG A 25 8.83 -2.07 -2.42
N ALA A 26 9.26 -1.80 -1.19
CA ALA A 26 8.42 -1.87 0.01
C ALA A 26 7.71 -0.54 0.34
N ASP A 27 7.99 0.53 -0.40
CA ASP A 27 7.37 1.82 -0.20
C ASP A 27 5.97 1.84 -0.82
N HIS A 28 4.96 1.68 0.03
CA HIS A 28 3.54 1.79 -0.35
C HIS A 28 3.15 3.13 -1.01
N THR A 29 4.03 4.13 -0.99
CA THR A 29 3.88 5.38 -1.73
C THR A 29 4.51 5.28 -3.13
N GLN A 30 4.80 4.12 -3.69
CA GLN A 30 5.14 4.07 -5.11
C GLN A 30 3.89 4.23 -5.98
N ASP A 31 3.99 4.94 -7.12
CA ASP A 31 2.82 5.27 -7.95
C ASP A 31 2.06 4.03 -8.42
N PHE A 32 2.74 2.93 -8.75
CA PHE A 32 2.07 1.69 -9.13
C PHE A 32 1.28 1.08 -7.96
N ILE A 33 1.79 1.18 -6.73
CA ILE A 33 1.05 0.72 -5.53
C ILE A 33 -0.15 1.62 -5.29
N VAL A 34 0.03 2.94 -5.39
CA VAL A 34 -1.05 3.91 -5.23
C VAL A 34 -2.13 3.70 -6.29
N GLN A 35 -1.75 3.42 -7.53
CA GLN A 35 -2.67 3.08 -8.61
C GLN A 35 -3.46 1.81 -8.31
N ASP A 36 -2.80 0.74 -7.85
CA ASP A 36 -3.46 -0.51 -7.47
C ASP A 36 -4.43 -0.29 -6.30
N VAL A 37 -4.03 0.47 -5.27
CA VAL A 37 -4.89 0.85 -4.14
C VAL A 37 -6.15 1.57 -4.62
N ARG A 38 -5.99 2.60 -5.46
CA ARG A 38 -7.11 3.37 -6.03
C ARG A 38 -8.02 2.50 -6.87
N GLN A 39 -7.47 1.59 -7.67
CA GLN A 39 -8.25 0.67 -8.48
C GLN A 39 -9.03 -0.32 -7.62
N THR A 40 -8.44 -0.83 -6.55
CA THR A 40 -9.13 -1.69 -5.59
C THR A 40 -10.27 -0.96 -4.91
N LEU A 41 -10.05 0.25 -4.39
CA LEU A 41 -11.11 1.06 -3.77
C LEU A 41 -12.26 1.32 -4.74
N PHE A 42 -11.96 1.75 -5.97
CA PHE A 42 -12.98 1.95 -7.01
C PHE A 42 -13.84 0.70 -7.25
N LYS A 43 -13.21 -0.47 -7.36
CA LYS A 43 -13.91 -1.73 -7.59
C LYS A 43 -14.82 -2.07 -6.41
N MET A 44 -14.32 -1.95 -5.18
CA MET A 44 -15.11 -2.20 -3.97
C MET A 44 -16.34 -1.31 -3.95
N ILE A 45 -16.15 0.02 -4.02
CA ILE A 45 -17.24 1.01 -4.01
C ILE A 45 -18.24 0.76 -5.15
N SER A 46 -17.77 0.47 -6.37
CA SER A 46 -18.65 0.29 -7.53
C SER A 46 -19.44 -1.02 -7.50
N SER A 47 -18.92 -2.05 -6.84
CA SER A 47 -19.55 -3.37 -6.75
C SER A 47 -20.37 -3.58 -5.48
N PHE A 48 -20.26 -2.67 -4.52
CA PHE A 48 -20.94 -2.78 -3.24
C PHE A 48 -22.42 -2.44 -3.39
N ASP A 49 -23.28 -3.44 -3.14
CA ASP A 49 -24.74 -3.31 -3.23
C ASP A 49 -25.37 -2.86 -1.89
N GLY A 50 -24.58 -2.76 -0.83
CA GLY A 50 -25.01 -2.29 0.49
C GLY A 50 -25.11 -0.77 0.60
N ALA A 51 -25.58 -0.28 1.75
CA ALA A 51 -25.59 1.14 2.04
C ALA A 51 -24.14 1.64 2.23
N MET A 52 -23.75 2.70 1.53
CA MET A 52 -22.38 3.23 1.56
C MET A 52 -21.98 3.85 2.92
N GLU A 53 -22.94 4.01 3.84
CA GLU A 53 -22.71 4.42 5.25
C GLU A 53 -22.40 3.23 6.18
N ASP A 54 -22.33 2.01 5.65
CA ASP A 54 -22.18 0.80 6.45
C ASP A 54 -20.71 0.54 6.82
N GLU A 55 -20.46 0.27 8.11
CA GLU A 55 -19.15 -0.20 8.62
C GLU A 55 -18.65 -1.44 7.87
N MET A 56 -19.58 -2.19 7.26
CA MET A 56 -19.30 -3.35 6.40
C MET A 56 -18.43 -3.00 5.18
N LEU A 57 -18.67 -1.88 4.48
CA LEU A 57 -17.88 -1.50 3.31
C LEU A 57 -16.42 -1.23 3.70
N ILE A 58 -16.23 -0.50 4.81
CA ILE A 58 -14.90 -0.17 5.32
C ILE A 58 -14.13 -1.45 5.68
N GLU A 59 -14.77 -2.43 6.33
CA GLU A 59 -14.10 -3.69 6.67
C GLU A 59 -13.72 -4.48 5.41
N GLU A 60 -14.56 -4.48 4.38
CA GLU A 60 -14.27 -5.15 3.11
C GLU A 60 -13.15 -4.47 2.32
N GLU A 61 -13.11 -3.14 2.28
CA GLU A 61 -12.02 -2.37 1.67
C GLU A 61 -10.69 -2.66 2.36
N ILE A 62 -10.65 -2.62 3.70
CA ILE A 62 -9.43 -2.93 4.47
C ILE A 62 -8.96 -4.36 4.18
N LYS A 63 -9.86 -5.34 4.07
CA LYS A 63 -9.51 -6.71 3.69
C LYS A 63 -8.93 -6.76 2.27
N ALA A 64 -9.57 -6.10 1.30
CA ALA A 64 -9.14 -6.09 -0.09
C ALA A 64 -7.77 -5.41 -0.30
N LEU A 65 -7.45 -4.40 0.51
CA LEU A 65 -6.20 -3.64 0.44
C LEU A 65 -4.95 -4.38 0.94
N GLN A 66 -5.10 -5.54 1.58
CA GLN A 66 -3.96 -6.37 2.00
C GLN A 66 -3.05 -6.73 0.81
N ARG A 67 -3.66 -7.06 -0.33
CA ARG A 67 -2.96 -7.46 -1.56
C ARG A 67 -2.15 -6.31 -2.18
N PRO A 68 -2.72 -5.14 -2.54
CA PRO A 68 -1.96 -4.06 -3.14
C PRO A 68 -0.86 -3.52 -2.21
N PHE A 69 -1.08 -3.55 -0.89
CA PHE A 69 -0.04 -3.18 0.08
C PHE A 69 1.01 -4.26 0.35
N GLN A 70 0.87 -5.43 -0.26
CA GLN A 70 1.78 -6.58 -0.08
C GLN A 70 1.98 -6.93 1.40
N VAL A 71 0.91 -6.82 2.21
CA VAL A 71 0.97 -7.15 3.63
C VAL A 71 0.96 -8.67 3.78
N PRO A 72 1.97 -9.27 4.44
CA PRO A 72 1.99 -10.71 4.70
C PRO A 72 0.77 -11.15 5.52
N MET A 73 0.29 -12.36 5.25
CA MET A 73 -0.81 -12.99 5.99
C MET A 73 -0.30 -13.39 7.40
N GLU A 74 -0.40 -12.48 8.36
CA GLU A 74 -0.10 -12.73 9.78
C GLU A 74 -1.41 -12.90 10.58
N SER A 75 -1.39 -12.70 11.91
CA SER A 75 -2.61 -12.64 12.70
C SER A 75 -3.54 -11.54 12.18
N LYS A 76 -4.87 -11.80 12.15
CA LYS A 76 -5.88 -10.87 11.57
C LYS A 76 -5.68 -9.44 12.06
N LYS A 77 -5.50 -9.26 13.37
CA LYS A 77 -5.31 -7.94 14.00
C LYS A 77 -4.04 -7.22 13.52
N ASN A 78 -2.92 -7.94 13.39
CA ASN A 78 -1.66 -7.35 12.94
C ASN A 78 -1.70 -6.99 11.46
N THR A 79 -2.30 -7.85 10.63
CA THR A 79 -2.49 -7.60 9.20
C THR A 79 -3.37 -6.38 8.96
N GLN A 80 -4.50 -6.29 9.65
CA GLN A 80 -5.42 -5.15 9.56
C GLN A 80 -4.74 -3.84 9.96
N HIS A 81 -4.06 -3.80 11.11
CA HIS A 81 -3.37 -2.59 11.57
C HIS A 81 -2.31 -2.09 10.58
N LYS A 82 -1.59 -3.00 9.91
CA LYS A 82 -0.61 -2.67 8.88
C LYS A 82 -1.25 -2.04 7.63
N VAL A 83 -2.42 -2.54 7.22
CA VAL A 83 -3.18 -1.96 6.10
C VAL A 83 -3.69 -0.58 6.48
N GLU A 84 -4.32 -0.44 7.64
CA GLU A 84 -4.84 0.84 8.15
C GLU A 84 -3.74 1.90 8.22
N ALA A 85 -2.57 1.56 8.76
CA ALA A 85 -1.43 2.48 8.85
C ALA A 85 -0.95 2.95 7.47
N LYS A 86 -0.88 2.05 6.48
CA LYS A 86 -0.49 2.39 5.10
C LYS A 86 -1.54 3.25 4.41
N LEU A 87 -2.82 2.90 4.55
CA LEU A 87 -3.94 3.66 4.00
C LEU A 87 -3.99 5.08 4.60
N LEU A 88 -3.83 5.20 5.91
CA LEU A 88 -3.76 6.47 6.63
C LEU A 88 -2.59 7.35 6.14
N ASN A 89 -1.44 6.75 5.81
CA ASN A 89 -0.33 7.51 5.24
C ASN A 89 -0.64 8.03 3.82
N LEU A 90 -1.28 7.22 2.97
CA LEU A 90 -1.72 7.68 1.65
C LEU A 90 -2.76 8.80 1.74
N PHE A 91 -3.66 8.74 2.72
CA PHE A 91 -4.60 9.81 3.03
C PHE A 91 -3.85 11.10 3.44
N ARG A 92 -2.96 11.01 4.44
CA ARG A 92 -2.20 12.16 4.97
C ARG A 92 -1.30 12.84 3.93
N THR A 93 -0.81 12.07 2.96
CA THR A 93 0.05 12.57 1.88
C THR A 93 -0.72 13.03 0.66
N GLY A 94 -2.06 12.99 0.68
CA GLY A 94 -2.92 13.40 -0.44
C GLY A 94 -2.87 12.42 -1.63
N ARG A 95 -2.28 11.25 -1.45
CA ARG A 95 -2.03 10.29 -2.53
C ARG A 95 -3.19 9.38 -2.83
N LEU A 96 -4.26 9.42 -2.05
CA LEU A 96 -5.50 8.76 -2.45
C LEU A 96 -6.26 9.57 -3.53
N GLY A 97 -6.07 10.89 -3.64
CA GLY A 97 -6.86 11.70 -4.58
C GLY A 97 -8.33 11.77 -4.16
N HIS A 98 -9.28 11.65 -5.09
CA HIS A 98 -10.72 11.78 -4.79
C HIS A 98 -11.25 10.73 -3.79
N TYR A 99 -10.61 9.56 -3.69
CA TYR A 99 -10.93 8.55 -2.66
C TYR A 99 -10.65 8.98 -1.22
N THR A 100 -10.07 10.18 -0.97
CA THR A 100 -10.01 10.74 0.39
C THR A 100 -11.34 11.33 0.86
N LEU A 101 -12.19 11.73 -0.09
CA LEU A 101 -13.39 12.53 0.13
C LEU A 101 -14.47 12.15 -0.88
N ASP A 102 -14.64 10.87 -1.17
CA ASP A 102 -15.74 10.44 -2.04
C ASP A 102 -17.04 10.91 -1.38
N SER A 103 -17.62 11.97 -1.92
CA SER A 103 -19.00 12.33 -1.64
C SER A 103 -19.81 11.15 -2.11
N ILE A 104 -20.31 10.37 -1.13
CA ILE A 104 -21.22 9.25 -1.32
C ILE A 104 -22.18 9.60 -2.45
N PRO A 105 -22.15 8.90 -3.60
CA PRO A 105 -23.13 9.11 -4.64
C PRO A 105 -24.49 8.84 -4.00
N ARG A 106 -25.27 9.90 -3.78
CA ARG A 106 -26.68 9.72 -3.44
C ARG A 106 -27.28 9.00 -4.64
N LYS A 107 -27.83 7.81 -4.43
CA LYS A 107 -28.75 7.21 -5.41
C LYS A 107 -29.80 8.30 -5.71
N LEU A 108 -29.77 8.84 -6.92
CA LEU A 108 -30.84 9.68 -7.46
C LEU A 108 -32.03 8.78 -7.81
#